data_AF-K1VBF5-F1
#
_entry.id   AF-K1VBF5-F1
#
_cell.length_a   1.000
_cell.length_b   1.000
_cell.length_c   1.000
_cell.angle_alpha   90.00
_cell.angle_beta   90.00
_cell.angle_gamma   90.00
#
_symmetry.space_group_name_H-M   'P 1'
#
loop_
_entity.id
_entity.type
_entity.pdbx_description
1 polymer ?
#
loop_
_entity_poly.entity_id
_entity_poly.type
_entity_poly.pdbx_seq_one_letter_code
_entity_poly.pdbx_strand_id
1 'polypeptide(L)'
;RGKEYELDLSQSSVITLSSGLYNITVEGAIASASGEILCNVRSTKDNVQISAPSTSIALELSIYTPSNSLILKEIYVTGTANDKGTNSLYDKYFVIYNNSSETVYADGVALLESTFGTTEKHQYNDNPQPMTTTFTAAAIYVIPGNGTEHPLAPGEQLVLADQGYDFTQTKADAIDLSIADFEWYDETEKGMDPDIAEVPNLDKWYSYSATIWMPNNQANRAYAIARMGVSKDEFLANYYKEYHYTATNGKEMTKKGYDVPVAWVLDAVN
;
A
#
# COMPACT_ATOMS: atom_id res chain seq x y z
N ARG A 1 -10.67 10.82 -23.08
CA ARG A 1 -9.84 11.06 -21.87
C ARG A 1 -10.45 12.23 -21.14
N GLY A 2 -10.81 12.07 -19.87
CA GLY A 2 -11.27 13.19 -19.04
C GLY A 2 -10.15 14.24 -18.92
N LYS A 3 -10.52 15.50 -18.68
CA LYS A 3 -9.56 16.54 -18.31
C LYS A 3 -9.62 16.70 -16.80
N GLU A 4 -8.46 16.75 -16.18
CA GLU A 4 -8.31 16.99 -14.75
C GLU A 4 -7.77 18.40 -14.54
N TYR A 5 -8.20 19.04 -13.46
CA TYR A 5 -7.84 20.40 -13.11
C TYR A 5 -7.70 20.49 -11.59
N GLU A 6 -6.65 21.14 -11.12
CA GLU A 6 -6.40 21.38 -9.70
C GLU A 6 -6.45 22.88 -9.38
N LEU A 7 -6.95 23.23 -8.19
CA LEU A 7 -7.02 24.59 -7.67
C LEU A 7 -6.62 24.58 -6.19
N ASP A 8 -5.60 25.37 -5.85
CA ASP A 8 -5.25 25.65 -4.45
C ASP A 8 -6.19 26.71 -3.86
N LEU A 9 -7.14 26.24 -3.03
CA LEU A 9 -8.13 27.09 -2.36
C LEU A 9 -7.54 28.05 -1.32
N SER A 10 -6.29 27.84 -0.89
CA SER A 10 -5.59 28.81 -0.02
C SER A 10 -5.16 30.07 -0.78
N GLN A 11 -5.03 29.99 -2.11
CA GLN A 11 -4.57 31.07 -2.97
C GLN A 11 -5.68 31.68 -3.82
N SER A 12 -6.64 30.87 -4.28
CA SER A 12 -7.72 31.32 -5.17
C SER A 12 -8.98 30.50 -4.97
N SER A 13 -10.14 31.15 -5.06
CA SER A 13 -11.46 30.49 -5.08
C SER A 13 -12.05 30.39 -6.49
N VAL A 14 -11.25 30.62 -7.53
CA VAL A 14 -11.70 30.69 -8.94
C VAL A 14 -10.78 29.87 -9.84
N ILE A 15 -11.40 29.07 -10.71
CA ILE A 15 -10.73 28.33 -11.77
C ILE A 15 -11.49 28.48 -13.10
N THR A 16 -10.76 28.58 -14.20
CA THR A 16 -11.32 28.64 -15.55
C THR A 16 -11.38 27.24 -16.15
N LEU A 17 -12.59 26.78 -16.46
CA LEU A 17 -12.84 25.45 -17.02
C LEU A 17 -13.51 25.56 -18.39
N SER A 18 -13.31 24.54 -19.23
CA SER A 18 -14.14 24.40 -20.45
C SER A 18 -15.58 24.07 -20.05
N SER A 19 -16.57 24.37 -20.89
CA SER A 19 -17.93 23.91 -20.62
C SER A 19 -17.99 22.38 -20.62
N GLY A 20 -18.75 21.80 -19.68
CA GLY A 20 -18.80 20.35 -19.50
C GLY A 20 -19.46 19.91 -18.18
N LEU A 21 -19.46 18.60 -17.96
CA LEU A 21 -19.84 17.97 -16.69
C LEU A 21 -18.56 17.61 -15.92
N TYR A 22 -18.55 17.92 -14.63
CA TYR A 22 -17.40 17.73 -13.75
C TYR A 22 -17.82 17.01 -12.48
N ASN A 23 -16.96 16.11 -12.00
CA ASN A 23 -16.96 15.69 -10.61
C ASN A 23 -15.94 16.55 -9.88
N ILE A 24 -16.34 17.13 -8.76
CA ILE A 24 -15.51 18.04 -7.98
C ILE A 24 -15.21 17.38 -6.65
N THR A 25 -13.93 17.24 -6.35
CA THR A 25 -13.46 16.80 -5.04
C THR A 25 -12.65 17.94 -4.43
N VAL A 26 -12.93 18.25 -3.17
CA VAL A 26 -12.15 19.17 -2.36
C VAL A 26 -11.68 18.43 -1.13
N GLU A 27 -10.39 18.52 -0.87
CA GLU A 27 -9.73 18.00 0.32
C GLU A 27 -8.87 19.10 0.92
N GLY A 28 -8.78 19.10 2.24
CA GLY A 28 -7.93 20.03 2.95
C GLY A 28 -8.03 19.82 4.45
N ALA A 29 -7.44 20.76 5.17
CA ALA A 29 -7.42 20.73 6.62
C ALA A 29 -7.83 22.10 7.18
N ILE A 30 -8.56 22.08 8.30
CA ILE A 30 -8.84 23.28 9.08
C ILE A 30 -7.73 23.40 10.12
N ALA A 31 -6.98 24.49 10.06
CA ALA A 31 -5.96 24.82 11.06
C ALA A 31 -6.47 25.91 12.03
N SER A 32 -5.95 25.89 13.26
CA SER A 32 -6.13 26.95 14.23
C SER A 32 -5.36 28.21 13.81
N ALA A 33 -5.59 29.33 14.50
CA ALA A 33 -4.86 30.56 14.24
C ALA A 33 -3.34 30.44 14.52
N SER A 34 -2.91 29.44 15.29
CA SER A 34 -1.49 29.14 15.54
C SER A 34 -0.88 28.17 14.51
N GLY A 35 -1.65 27.71 13.52
CA GLY A 35 -1.20 26.80 12.47
C GLY A 35 -1.30 25.32 12.82
N GLU A 36 -1.87 24.97 13.98
CA GLU A 36 -2.13 23.58 14.36
C GLU A 36 -3.32 23.03 13.57
N ILE A 37 -3.17 21.87 12.93
CA ILE A 37 -4.27 21.24 12.21
C ILE A 37 -5.28 20.69 13.22
N LEU A 38 -6.54 21.14 13.13
CA LEU A 38 -7.62 20.74 14.03
C LEU A 38 -8.41 19.54 13.47
N CYS A 39 -8.66 19.52 12.16
CA CYS A 39 -9.33 18.42 11.50
C CYS A 39 -9.14 18.45 9.98
N ASN A 40 -9.28 17.28 9.35
CA ASN A 40 -9.37 17.18 7.90
C ASN A 40 -10.81 17.38 7.45
N VAL A 41 -10.96 17.97 6.27
CA VAL A 41 -12.25 18.21 5.63
C VAL A 41 -12.26 17.72 4.20
N ARG A 42 -13.39 17.14 3.80
CA ARG A 42 -13.63 16.73 2.42
C ARG A 42 -15.02 17.18 1.98
N SER A 43 -15.16 17.50 0.69
CA SER A 43 -16.44 17.58 0.02
C SER A 43 -16.31 16.95 -1.37
N THR A 44 -17.32 16.22 -1.79
CA THR A 44 -17.47 15.78 -3.18
C THR A 44 -18.78 16.32 -3.74
N LYS A 45 -18.78 16.63 -5.03
CA LYS A 45 -19.99 17.01 -5.76
C LYS A 45 -19.90 16.49 -7.18
N ASP A 46 -20.71 15.49 -7.47
CA ASP A 46 -20.70 14.82 -8.76
C ASP A 46 -21.62 15.50 -9.77
N ASN A 47 -21.29 15.33 -11.06
CA ASN A 47 -22.11 15.76 -12.18
C ASN A 47 -22.48 17.26 -12.18
N VAL A 48 -21.54 18.12 -11.78
CA VAL A 48 -21.70 19.57 -11.83
C VAL A 48 -21.59 20.05 -13.27
N GLN A 49 -22.69 20.58 -13.81
CA GLN A 49 -22.74 21.14 -15.15
C GLN A 49 -22.19 22.58 -15.16
N ILE A 50 -21.12 22.79 -15.91
CA ILE A 50 -20.53 24.11 -16.16
C ILE A 50 -20.84 24.49 -17.62
N SER A 51 -21.75 25.44 -17.81
CA SER A 51 -22.14 25.91 -19.15
C SER A 51 -22.25 27.42 -19.28
N ALA A 52 -22.18 28.15 -18.15
CA ALA A 52 -22.24 29.60 -18.11
C ALA A 52 -20.83 30.23 -17.98
N PRO A 53 -20.65 31.50 -18.39
CA PRO A 53 -19.36 32.20 -18.25
C PRO A 53 -18.86 32.31 -16.80
N SER A 54 -19.76 32.22 -15.83
CA SER A 54 -19.44 32.07 -14.40
C SER A 54 -20.47 31.15 -13.75
N THR A 55 -20.01 30.26 -12.88
CA THR A 55 -20.85 29.35 -12.10
C THR A 55 -20.33 29.34 -10.67
N SER A 56 -21.21 29.60 -9.70
CA SER A 56 -20.87 29.49 -8.28
C SER A 56 -21.28 28.12 -7.77
N ILE A 57 -20.38 27.45 -7.05
CA ILE A 57 -20.56 26.09 -6.59
C ILE A 57 -20.42 26.09 -5.07
N ALA A 58 -21.55 25.91 -4.39
CA ALA A 58 -21.54 25.66 -2.95
C ALA A 58 -21.11 24.21 -2.67
N LEU A 59 -20.13 24.07 -1.78
CA LEU A 59 -19.60 22.80 -1.27
C LEU A 59 -19.76 22.80 0.25
N GLU A 60 -20.35 21.74 0.78
CA GLU A 60 -20.48 21.55 2.23
C GLU A 60 -19.33 20.65 2.70
N LEU A 61 -18.37 21.26 3.37
CA LEU A 61 -17.23 20.54 3.93
C LEU A 61 -17.69 19.68 5.11
N SER A 62 -17.41 18.39 5.03
CA SER A 62 -17.59 17.47 6.15
C SER A 62 -16.25 17.23 6.82
N ILE A 63 -16.24 17.28 8.15
CA ILE A 63 -15.10 16.79 8.92
C ILE A 63 -14.97 15.30 8.65
N TYR A 64 -13.76 14.90 8.30
CA TYR A 64 -13.41 13.52 8.09
C TYR A 64 -12.19 13.22 8.95
N THR A 65 -12.31 12.20 9.79
CA THR A 65 -11.17 11.61 10.48
C THR A 65 -10.79 10.37 9.69
N PRO A 66 -9.60 10.33 9.07
CA PRO A 66 -9.04 9.10 8.54
C PRO A 66 -9.12 8.02 9.62
N SER A 67 -9.80 6.91 9.33
CA SER A 67 -9.88 5.78 10.27
C SER A 67 -8.50 5.19 10.52
N ASN A 68 -7.61 5.28 9.52
CA ASN A 68 -6.25 4.75 9.53
C ASN A 68 -5.28 5.89 9.21
N SER A 69 -4.24 6.02 10.03
CA SER A 69 -3.24 7.07 9.86
C SER A 69 -2.32 6.81 8.66
N LEU A 70 -1.95 5.55 8.42
CA LEU A 70 -1.25 5.11 7.22
C LEU A 70 -2.17 4.24 6.36
N ILE A 71 -2.10 4.43 5.04
CA ILE A 71 -2.85 3.66 4.04
C ILE A 71 -1.95 3.21 2.89
N LEU A 72 -2.41 2.22 2.12
CA LEU A 72 -1.83 1.87 0.82
C LEU A 72 -2.40 2.81 -0.25
N LYS A 73 -1.60 3.79 -0.68
CA LYS A 73 -2.00 4.80 -1.68
C LYS A 73 -1.92 4.26 -3.10
N GLU A 74 -0.87 3.50 -3.40
CA GLU A 74 -0.64 2.93 -4.72
C GLU A 74 0.03 1.56 -4.60
N ILE A 75 -0.35 0.66 -5.50
CA ILE A 75 0.19 -0.70 -5.61
C ILE A 75 0.45 -0.96 -7.09
N TYR A 76 1.71 -1.19 -7.43
CA TYR A 76 2.11 -1.56 -8.78
C TYR A 76 2.90 -2.86 -8.75
N VAL A 77 2.20 -3.97 -9.03
CA VAL A 77 2.78 -5.33 -8.96
C VAL A 77 2.87 -6.03 -10.32
N THR A 78 2.29 -5.46 -11.37
CA THR A 78 2.36 -6.08 -12.71
C THR A 78 3.77 -6.03 -13.28
N GLY A 79 4.51 -4.95 -12.98
CA GLY A 79 5.81 -4.62 -13.58
C GLY A 79 5.73 -4.30 -15.08
N THR A 80 6.72 -3.59 -15.59
CA THR A 80 6.82 -3.23 -17.00
C THR A 80 7.27 -4.44 -17.81
N ALA A 81 6.63 -4.73 -18.93
CA ALA A 81 7.05 -5.84 -19.78
C ALA A 81 8.47 -5.60 -20.33
N ASN A 82 9.33 -6.62 -20.26
CA ASN A 82 10.63 -6.58 -20.92
C ASN A 82 10.46 -6.50 -22.44
N ASP A 83 11.53 -6.19 -23.18
CA ASP A 83 11.47 -6.02 -24.64
C ASP A 83 11.02 -7.27 -25.41
N LYS A 84 11.10 -8.45 -24.80
CA LYS A 84 10.62 -9.71 -25.39
C LYS A 84 9.14 -9.96 -25.11
N GLY A 85 8.52 -9.20 -24.22
CA GLY A 85 7.14 -9.40 -23.76
C GLY A 85 6.92 -10.71 -23.00
N THR A 86 7.98 -11.36 -22.52
CA THR A 86 7.88 -12.69 -21.90
C THR A 86 7.77 -12.62 -20.38
N ASN A 87 8.40 -11.61 -19.76
CA ASN A 87 8.39 -11.38 -18.31
C ASN A 87 8.29 -9.88 -18.04
N SER A 88 7.91 -9.53 -16.81
CA SER A 88 8.03 -8.16 -16.32
C SER A 88 9.44 -7.86 -15.81
N LEU A 89 9.81 -6.59 -15.75
CA LEU A 89 10.89 -6.07 -14.93
C LEU A 89 10.50 -6.16 -13.43
N TYR A 90 11.47 -5.89 -12.57
CA TYR A 90 11.35 -5.81 -11.12
C TYR A 90 11.07 -4.36 -10.68
N ASP A 91 10.36 -3.60 -11.50
CA ASP A 91 9.98 -2.21 -11.22
C ASP A 91 8.66 -2.14 -10.46
N LYS A 92 8.46 -3.05 -9.49
CA LYS A 92 7.24 -3.16 -8.68
C LYS A 92 7.38 -2.36 -7.40
N TYR A 93 6.28 -1.79 -6.91
CA TYR A 93 6.32 -1.00 -5.70
C TYR A 93 4.98 -0.91 -4.98
N PHE A 94 5.05 -0.47 -3.72
CA PHE A 94 3.94 -0.10 -2.87
C PHE A 94 4.18 1.30 -2.30
N VAL A 95 3.16 2.15 -2.27
CA VAL A 95 3.22 3.48 -1.67
C VAL A 95 2.42 3.49 -0.37
N ILE A 96 3.09 3.77 0.74
CA ILE A 96 2.45 4.03 2.02
C ILE A 96 2.30 5.53 2.18
N TYR A 97 1.10 6.00 2.51
CA TYR A 97 0.79 7.42 2.63
C TYR A 97 0.26 7.75 4.02
N ASN A 98 0.76 8.85 4.60
CA ASN A 98 0.19 9.41 5.80
C ASN A 98 -1.07 10.20 5.46
N ASN A 99 -2.20 9.56 5.71
CA ASN A 99 -3.53 10.10 5.48
C ASN A 99 -4.04 10.93 6.67
N SER A 100 -3.32 10.97 7.79
CA SER A 100 -3.69 11.71 9.00
C SER A 100 -3.30 13.18 8.98
N SER A 101 -3.75 13.93 9.98
CA SER A 101 -3.38 15.33 10.22
C SER A 101 -2.14 15.51 11.11
N GLU A 102 -1.52 14.41 11.55
CA GLU A 102 -0.35 14.42 12.44
C GLU A 102 0.83 13.69 11.80
N THR A 103 2.04 13.94 12.29
CA THR A 103 3.20 13.13 11.90
C THR A 103 3.07 11.72 12.46
N VAL A 104 3.28 10.72 11.61
CA VAL A 104 3.20 9.29 11.96
C VAL A 104 4.51 8.62 11.63
N TYR A 105 5.01 7.76 12.51
CA TYR A 105 6.25 7.02 12.28
C TYR A 105 5.98 5.68 11.59
N ALA A 106 6.69 5.44 10.49
CA ALA A 106 6.59 4.22 9.69
C ALA A 106 7.41 3.05 10.24
N ASP A 107 8.30 3.28 11.21
CA ASP A 107 9.05 2.25 11.94
C ASP A 107 8.11 1.11 12.41
N GLY A 108 8.49 -0.13 12.12
CA GLY A 108 7.74 -1.33 12.51
C GLY A 108 6.45 -1.59 11.73
N VAL A 109 6.17 -0.81 10.69
CA VAL A 109 5.07 -1.10 9.74
C VAL A 109 5.52 -2.20 8.78
N ALA A 110 4.74 -3.26 8.70
CA ALA A 110 4.97 -4.40 7.84
C ALA A 110 4.17 -4.31 6.54
N LEU A 111 4.80 -4.61 5.41
CA LEU A 111 4.16 -5.00 4.16
C LEU A 111 3.85 -6.50 4.19
N LEU A 112 2.60 -6.84 3.87
CA LEU A 112 2.07 -8.21 3.95
C LEU A 112 1.49 -8.67 2.61
N GLU A 113 1.71 -9.93 2.24
CA GLU A 113 0.97 -10.64 1.19
C GLU A 113 0.17 -11.81 1.79
N SER A 114 -1.05 -12.04 1.33
CA SER A 114 -1.92 -13.10 1.84
C SER A 114 -1.49 -14.53 1.46
N THR A 115 -1.63 -15.46 2.41
CA THR A 115 -1.38 -16.90 2.21
C THR A 115 -2.34 -17.54 1.21
N PHE A 116 -3.59 -17.10 1.21
CA PHE A 116 -4.61 -17.55 0.26
C PHE A 116 -4.71 -16.58 -0.92
N GLY A 117 -5.09 -17.13 -2.08
CA GLY A 117 -5.36 -16.31 -3.26
C GLY A 117 -6.75 -15.69 -3.16
N THR A 118 -6.94 -14.54 -3.77
CA THR A 118 -8.19 -13.77 -3.70
C THR A 118 -9.22 -14.21 -4.75
N THR A 119 -8.78 -15.02 -5.71
CA THR A 119 -9.58 -15.57 -6.81
C THR A 119 -10.20 -16.94 -6.51
N GLU A 120 -9.85 -17.54 -5.37
CA GLU A 120 -10.30 -18.88 -4.97
C GLU A 120 -11.12 -18.82 -3.69
N LYS A 121 -12.22 -19.58 -3.65
CA LYS A 121 -12.99 -19.79 -2.42
C LYS A 121 -12.69 -21.18 -1.87
N HIS A 122 -12.18 -21.23 -0.65
CA HIS A 122 -11.91 -22.48 0.04
C HIS A 122 -12.98 -22.80 1.10
N GLN A 123 -13.21 -24.09 1.32
CA GLN A 123 -13.88 -24.58 2.53
C GLN A 123 -12.80 -24.83 3.57
N TYR A 124 -12.64 -23.95 4.54
CA TYR A 124 -11.65 -24.14 5.60
C TYR A 124 -12.17 -25.14 6.64
N ASN A 125 -11.25 -25.95 7.16
CA ASN A 125 -11.54 -26.97 8.15
C ASN A 125 -11.15 -26.52 9.57
N ASP A 126 -10.40 -25.42 9.71
CA ASP A 126 -9.97 -24.89 11.00
C ASP A 126 -11.11 -24.16 11.77
N ASN A 127 -10.98 -24.14 13.10
CA ASN A 127 -11.84 -23.36 14.00
C ASN A 127 -10.97 -22.57 15.01
N PRO A 128 -11.04 -21.23 15.06
CA PRO A 128 -11.82 -20.36 14.18
C PRO A 128 -11.36 -20.48 12.72
N GLN A 129 -12.27 -20.18 11.78
CA GLN A 129 -11.94 -20.16 10.36
C GLN A 129 -10.82 -19.13 10.11
N PRO A 130 -9.83 -19.43 9.26
CA PRO A 130 -8.79 -18.47 8.88
C PRO A 130 -9.42 -17.20 8.30
N MET A 131 -8.73 -16.07 8.40
CA MET A 131 -9.16 -14.77 7.86
C MET A 131 -10.39 -14.13 8.53
N THR A 132 -10.87 -14.68 9.65
CA THR A 132 -11.98 -14.07 10.42
C THR A 132 -11.49 -13.06 11.46
N THR A 133 -10.34 -13.32 12.07
CA THR A 133 -9.74 -12.50 13.15
C THR A 133 -8.29 -12.13 12.88
N THR A 134 -7.72 -12.67 11.79
CA THR A 134 -6.31 -12.52 11.41
C THR A 134 -6.21 -12.26 9.91
N PHE A 135 -5.19 -11.53 9.47
CA PHE A 135 -4.69 -11.56 8.11
C PHE A 135 -3.69 -12.72 8.02
N THR A 136 -3.94 -13.69 7.15
CA THR A 136 -3.03 -14.84 6.98
C THR A 136 -1.90 -14.45 6.04
N ALA A 137 -0.69 -14.23 6.55
CA ALA A 137 0.44 -13.69 5.79
C ALA A 137 1.40 -14.79 5.29
N ALA A 138 1.77 -14.72 4.01
CA ALA A 138 2.78 -15.56 3.39
C ALA A 138 4.09 -14.81 3.06
N ALA A 139 4.07 -13.48 3.07
CA ALA A 139 5.25 -12.63 2.99
C ALA A 139 5.10 -11.47 3.98
N ILE A 140 6.19 -11.13 4.69
CA ILE A 140 6.23 -10.13 5.77
C ILE A 140 7.60 -9.42 5.71
N TYR A 141 7.58 -8.16 5.30
CA TYR A 141 8.75 -7.27 5.25
C TYR A 141 8.47 -6.02 6.07
N VAL A 142 9.34 -5.67 7.00
CA VAL A 142 9.06 -4.63 8.01
C VAL A 142 10.01 -3.46 7.86
N ILE A 143 9.47 -2.25 7.89
CA ILE A 143 10.28 -1.03 7.90
C ILE A 143 11.11 -1.01 9.20
N PRO A 144 12.45 -1.00 9.12
CA PRO A 144 13.30 -0.98 10.30
C PRO A 144 13.15 0.32 11.10
N GLY A 145 13.78 0.40 12.27
CA GLY A 145 13.87 1.63 13.06
C GLY A 145 13.47 1.47 14.53
N ASN A 146 13.83 2.47 15.34
CA ASN A 146 13.61 2.48 16.78
C ASN A 146 12.25 3.07 17.23
N GLY A 147 11.40 3.46 16.29
CA GLY A 147 10.11 4.11 16.54
C GLY A 147 10.10 5.62 16.27
N THR A 148 11.25 6.20 15.91
CA THR A 148 11.38 7.64 15.63
C THR A 148 12.20 7.97 14.38
N GLU A 149 12.59 6.97 13.57
CA GLU A 149 13.55 7.14 12.47
C GLU A 149 12.87 7.52 11.15
N HIS A 150 11.63 7.10 10.93
CA HIS A 150 10.91 7.30 9.67
C HIS A 150 9.60 8.08 9.88
N PRO A 151 9.67 9.38 10.24
CA PRO A 151 8.49 10.22 10.32
C PRO A 151 7.91 10.51 8.93
N LEU A 152 6.59 10.41 8.81
CA LEU A 152 5.83 10.93 7.68
C LEU A 152 4.94 12.07 8.19
N ALA A 153 5.14 13.29 7.73
CA ALA A 153 4.23 14.40 7.98
C ALA A 153 2.89 14.19 7.25
N PRO A 154 1.84 14.95 7.59
CA PRO A 154 0.56 14.90 6.86
C PRO A 154 0.77 15.11 5.36
N GLY A 155 0.29 14.17 4.55
CA GLY A 155 0.44 14.22 3.10
C GLY A 155 1.76 13.67 2.55
N GLU A 156 2.70 13.26 3.41
CA GLU A 156 3.92 12.58 2.98
C GLU A 156 3.67 11.09 2.72
N GLN A 157 4.58 10.49 1.96
CA GLN A 157 4.54 9.09 1.58
C GLN A 157 5.94 8.51 1.60
N LEU A 158 6.01 7.19 1.64
CA LEU A 158 7.20 6.42 1.35
C LEU A 158 6.90 5.37 0.27
N VAL A 159 7.95 4.95 -0.43
CA VAL A 159 7.92 3.96 -1.50
C VAL A 159 8.72 2.73 -1.07
N LEU A 160 8.06 1.57 -1.12
CA LEU A 160 8.67 0.27 -0.97
C LEU A 160 8.82 -0.34 -2.36
N ALA A 161 10.05 -0.64 -2.78
CA ALA A 161 10.36 -1.17 -4.11
C ALA A 161 10.79 -2.64 -4.08
N ASP A 162 10.59 -3.34 -5.19
CA ASP A 162 11.16 -4.68 -5.42
C ASP A 162 12.68 -4.58 -5.54
N GLN A 163 13.13 -3.72 -6.45
CA GLN A 163 14.53 -3.33 -6.57
C GLN A 163 14.60 -1.82 -6.68
N GLY A 164 15.44 -1.21 -5.85
CA GLY A 164 15.72 0.22 -5.80
C GLY A 164 16.54 0.73 -6.98
N TYR A 165 16.19 0.33 -8.21
CA TYR A 165 16.96 0.56 -9.41
C TYR A 165 16.23 1.47 -10.41
N ASP A 166 16.99 2.25 -11.17
CA ASP A 166 16.45 3.06 -12.28
C ASP A 166 16.20 2.18 -13.51
N PHE A 167 15.02 1.57 -13.59
CA PHE A 167 14.64 0.73 -14.72
C PHE A 167 14.45 1.51 -16.02
N THR A 168 14.42 2.84 -16.02
CA THR A 168 14.38 3.64 -17.26
C THR A 168 15.63 3.43 -18.11
N GLN A 169 16.74 3.04 -17.48
CA GLN A 169 17.99 2.64 -18.15
C GLN A 169 17.88 1.28 -18.84
N THR A 170 16.99 0.41 -18.36
CA THR A 170 16.66 -0.85 -19.03
C THR A 170 15.63 -0.64 -20.13
N LYS A 171 14.60 0.17 -19.87
CA LYS A 171 13.51 0.44 -20.81
C LYS A 171 12.88 1.81 -20.51
N ALA A 172 12.81 2.68 -21.52
CA ALA A 172 12.45 4.10 -21.33
C ALA A 172 11.05 4.38 -20.73
N ASP A 173 10.10 3.45 -20.83
CA ASP A 173 8.76 3.54 -20.26
C ASP A 173 8.59 2.74 -18.94
N ALA A 174 9.67 2.19 -18.40
CA ALA A 174 9.69 1.61 -17.05
C ALA A 174 9.80 2.70 -15.97
N ILE A 175 9.84 2.28 -14.70
CA ILE A 175 9.83 3.18 -13.55
C ILE A 175 11.24 3.34 -12.97
N ASP A 176 11.61 4.57 -12.63
CA ASP A 176 12.80 4.84 -11.82
C ASP A 176 12.46 4.61 -10.34
N LEU A 177 13.01 3.53 -9.76
CA LEU A 177 12.88 3.22 -8.34
C LEU A 177 14.17 3.47 -7.55
N SER A 178 15.17 4.11 -8.15
CA SER A 178 16.42 4.48 -7.45
C SER A 178 16.23 5.52 -6.33
N ILE A 179 15.05 6.12 -6.29
CA ILE A 179 14.61 7.09 -5.28
C ILE A 179 13.63 6.48 -4.26
N ALA A 180 13.44 5.16 -4.26
CA ALA A 180 12.60 4.49 -3.27
C ALA A 180 13.19 4.63 -1.87
N ASP A 181 12.32 4.67 -0.86
CA ASP A 181 12.75 4.79 0.54
C ASP A 181 13.32 3.47 1.08
N PHE A 182 12.75 2.35 0.61
CA PHE A 182 13.23 1.01 0.92
C PHE A 182 13.04 0.05 -0.25
N GLU A 183 13.80 -1.04 -0.25
CA GLU A 183 13.55 -2.22 -1.08
C GLU A 183 13.28 -3.47 -0.23
N TRP A 184 12.53 -4.45 -0.76
CA TRP A 184 12.53 -5.79 -0.18
C TRP A 184 13.60 -6.64 -0.84
N TYR A 185 14.63 -6.97 -0.06
CA TYR A 185 15.72 -7.81 -0.51
C TYR A 185 15.62 -9.21 0.09
N ASP A 186 15.78 -10.22 -0.77
CA ASP A 186 15.90 -11.61 -0.38
C ASP A 186 17.32 -12.14 -0.57
N GLU A 187 18.07 -12.25 0.53
CA GLU A 187 19.35 -12.94 0.52
C GLU A 187 19.14 -14.41 0.12
N THR A 188 19.82 -14.81 -0.96
CA THR A 188 19.81 -16.19 -1.47
C THR A 188 21.23 -16.71 -1.61
N GLU A 189 21.44 -18.02 -1.43
CA GLU A 189 22.77 -18.66 -1.56
C GLU A 189 23.48 -18.35 -2.89
N LYS A 190 22.70 -18.05 -3.94
CA LYS A 190 23.20 -17.79 -5.29
C LYS A 190 23.21 -16.31 -5.67
N GLY A 191 22.83 -15.40 -4.77
CA GLY A 191 22.73 -13.97 -5.07
C GLY A 191 21.81 -13.68 -6.25
N MET A 192 20.66 -14.37 -6.31
CA MET A 192 19.70 -14.21 -7.40
C MET A 192 18.94 -12.89 -7.33
N ASP A 193 18.81 -12.33 -6.13
CA ASP A 193 18.27 -11.01 -5.90
C ASP A 193 19.45 -10.02 -5.80
N PRO A 194 19.51 -8.98 -6.66
CA PRO A 194 20.47 -7.90 -6.53
C PRO A 194 20.11 -6.99 -5.34
N ASP A 195 21.04 -6.85 -4.39
CA ASP A 195 20.97 -5.87 -3.29
C ASP A 195 21.47 -4.51 -3.82
N ILE A 196 20.62 -3.49 -3.81
CA ILE A 196 20.96 -2.14 -4.28
C ILE A 196 21.39 -1.31 -3.08
N ALA A 197 22.71 -1.22 -2.87
CA ALA A 197 23.31 -0.62 -1.67
C ALA A 197 22.85 0.82 -1.36
N GLU A 198 22.42 1.59 -2.37
CA GLU A 198 21.91 2.95 -2.22
C GLU A 198 20.48 3.01 -1.64
N VAL A 199 19.70 1.94 -1.75
CA VAL A 199 18.32 1.85 -1.24
C VAL A 199 18.27 0.92 -0.03
N PRO A 200 17.90 1.41 1.17
CA PRO A 200 17.87 0.59 2.37
C PRO A 200 16.93 -0.62 2.29
N ASN A 201 17.31 -1.73 2.92
CA ASN A 201 16.51 -2.94 2.95
C ASN A 201 15.43 -2.92 4.03
N LEU A 202 14.25 -3.43 3.70
CA LEU A 202 13.26 -3.86 4.70
C LEU A 202 13.78 -5.05 5.51
N ASP A 203 13.38 -5.13 6.77
CA ASP A 203 13.65 -6.31 7.60
C ASP A 203 12.70 -7.45 7.19
N LYS A 204 13.24 -8.44 6.48
CA LYS A 204 12.52 -9.66 6.13
C LYS A 204 12.22 -10.47 7.39
N TRP A 205 10.94 -10.55 7.76
CA TRP A 205 10.49 -11.44 8.84
C TRP A 205 10.20 -12.82 8.31
N TYR A 206 9.51 -12.92 7.18
CA TYR A 206 9.15 -14.20 6.58
C TYR A 206 8.80 -14.04 5.10
N SER A 207 9.14 -15.06 4.31
CA SER A 207 8.61 -15.26 2.97
C SER A 207 8.40 -16.75 2.74
N TYR A 208 7.28 -17.11 2.12
CA TYR A 208 7.02 -18.49 1.69
C TYR A 208 7.91 -18.93 0.53
N SER A 209 8.53 -17.97 -0.18
CA SER A 209 9.47 -18.26 -1.26
C SER A 209 10.77 -18.80 -0.69
N ALA A 210 11.25 -19.91 -1.27
CA ALA A 210 12.59 -20.43 -0.98
C ALA A 210 13.70 -19.61 -1.65
N THR A 211 13.34 -18.65 -2.49
CA THR A 211 14.26 -17.80 -3.23
C THR A 211 13.88 -16.33 -3.02
N ILE A 212 13.20 -15.72 -3.98
CA ILE A 212 12.80 -14.32 -4.01
C ILE A 212 11.28 -14.27 -3.93
N TRP A 213 10.74 -13.43 -3.08
CA TRP A 213 9.34 -13.06 -3.09
C TRP A 213 9.11 -12.12 -4.26
N MET A 214 8.20 -12.51 -5.14
CA MET A 214 7.73 -11.65 -6.21
C MET A 214 6.23 -11.54 -6.06
N PRO A 215 5.66 -10.34 -5.82
CA PRO A 215 4.22 -10.18 -5.78
C PRO A 215 3.62 -10.64 -7.11
N ASN A 216 2.45 -11.28 -7.05
CA ASN A 216 1.87 -11.89 -8.24
C ASN A 216 1.45 -10.82 -9.27
N ASN A 217 1.96 -10.91 -10.50
CA ASN A 217 1.64 -9.96 -11.58
C ASN A 217 0.15 -9.90 -11.96
N GLN A 218 -0.69 -10.85 -11.54
CA GLN A 218 -2.15 -10.81 -11.73
C GLN A 218 -2.88 -10.14 -10.55
N ALA A 219 -2.16 -9.70 -9.52
CA ALA A 219 -2.72 -9.16 -8.28
C ALA A 219 -3.77 -10.09 -7.65
N ASN A 220 -3.57 -11.42 -7.72
CA ASN A 220 -4.49 -12.42 -7.17
C ASN A 220 -4.23 -12.74 -5.69
N ARG A 221 -3.63 -11.79 -4.98
CA ARG A 221 -3.27 -11.82 -3.57
C ARG A 221 -3.76 -10.54 -2.93
N ALA A 222 -4.16 -10.62 -1.67
CA ALA A 222 -4.43 -9.43 -0.89
C ALA A 222 -3.10 -8.90 -0.34
N TYR A 223 -2.96 -7.59 -0.32
CA TYR A 223 -1.83 -6.89 0.28
C TYR A 223 -2.32 -6.05 1.45
N ALA A 224 -1.54 -5.97 2.51
CA ALA A 224 -1.88 -5.17 3.67
C ALA A 224 -0.65 -4.50 4.26
N ILE A 225 -0.90 -3.45 5.03
CA ILE A 225 0.08 -2.89 5.95
C ILE A 225 -0.39 -3.08 7.39
N ALA A 226 0.52 -3.43 8.29
CA ALA A 226 0.20 -3.66 9.70
C ALA A 226 1.28 -3.09 10.62
N ARG A 227 0.89 -2.57 11.78
CA ARG A 227 1.83 -2.20 12.83
C ARG A 227 2.07 -3.41 13.73
N MET A 228 3.25 -4.01 13.64
CA MET A 228 3.55 -5.24 14.37
C MET A 228 3.55 -4.99 15.88
N GLY A 229 2.68 -5.70 16.61
CA GLY A 229 2.46 -5.44 18.04
C GLY A 229 3.45 -6.13 18.98
N VAL A 230 4.37 -6.93 18.44
CA VAL A 230 5.36 -7.73 19.17
C VAL A 230 6.69 -7.73 18.41
N SER A 231 7.76 -8.22 19.04
CA SER A 231 9.07 -8.34 18.38
C SER A 231 9.07 -9.42 17.28
N LYS A 232 10.05 -9.35 16.37
CA LYS A 232 10.28 -10.37 15.33
C LYS A 232 10.35 -11.77 15.91
N ASP A 233 11.18 -11.97 16.94
CA ASP A 233 11.37 -13.29 17.57
C ASP A 233 10.08 -13.82 18.20
N GLU A 234 9.32 -12.96 18.89
CA GLU A 234 8.03 -13.34 19.48
C GLU A 234 7.00 -13.69 18.40
N PHE A 235 6.97 -12.89 17.33
CA PHE A 235 6.07 -13.12 16.21
C PHE A 235 6.36 -14.47 15.54
N LEU A 236 7.62 -14.71 15.17
CA LEU A 236 8.05 -15.92 14.47
C LEU A 236 7.88 -17.19 15.32
N ALA A 237 7.99 -17.08 16.64
CA ALA A 237 7.80 -18.22 17.54
C ALA A 237 6.32 -18.58 17.77
N ASN A 238 5.42 -17.59 17.80
CA ASN A 238 4.07 -17.79 18.36
C ASN A 238 2.93 -17.65 17.34
N TYR A 239 3.16 -17.06 16.17
CA TYR A 239 2.10 -16.75 15.20
C TYR A 239 2.11 -17.64 13.96
N TYR A 240 3.01 -18.63 13.89
CA TYR A 240 3.05 -19.59 12.79
C TYR A 240 1.80 -20.48 12.80
N LYS A 241 1.21 -20.69 11.61
CA LYS A 241 0.01 -21.50 11.43
C LYS A 241 0.08 -22.37 10.19
N GLU A 242 -0.36 -23.62 10.35
CA GLU A 242 -0.78 -24.49 9.24
C GLU A 242 -2.30 -24.45 9.15
N TYR A 243 -2.81 -24.07 7.98
CA TYR A 243 -4.22 -23.92 7.65
C TYR A 243 -4.70 -25.11 6.83
N HIS A 244 -5.87 -25.66 7.15
CA HIS A 244 -6.45 -26.84 6.53
C HIS A 244 -7.69 -26.47 5.73
N TYR A 245 -7.78 -26.94 4.50
CA TYR A 245 -8.95 -26.69 3.65
C TYR A 245 -9.25 -27.86 2.72
N THR A 246 -10.51 -27.97 2.32
CA THR A 246 -10.94 -28.93 1.31
C THR A 246 -10.88 -28.27 -0.07
N ALA A 247 -10.07 -28.84 -0.97
CA ALA A 247 -9.98 -28.42 -2.36
C ALA A 247 -11.23 -28.84 -3.16
N THR A 248 -11.42 -28.26 -4.36
CA THR A 248 -12.57 -28.52 -5.23
C THR A 248 -12.76 -30.00 -5.60
N ASN A 249 -11.67 -30.78 -5.59
CA ASN A 249 -11.70 -32.23 -5.84
C ASN A 249 -12.01 -33.07 -4.59
N GLY A 250 -12.37 -32.44 -3.47
CA GLY A 250 -12.70 -33.09 -2.20
C GLY A 250 -11.51 -33.51 -1.34
N LYS A 251 -10.27 -33.27 -1.80
CA LYS A 251 -9.07 -33.60 -1.01
C LYS A 251 -8.78 -32.54 0.02
N GLU A 252 -8.34 -32.98 1.19
CA GLU A 252 -7.78 -32.10 2.20
C GLU A 252 -6.39 -31.62 1.77
N MET A 253 -6.16 -30.33 1.91
CA MET A 253 -4.95 -29.62 1.54
C MET A 253 -4.53 -28.71 2.70
N THR A 254 -3.24 -28.40 2.76
CA THR A 254 -2.71 -27.46 3.75
C THR A 254 -2.00 -26.29 3.09
N LYS A 255 -2.02 -25.13 3.76
CA LYS A 255 -1.12 -24.00 3.52
C LYS A 255 -0.45 -23.59 4.82
N LYS A 256 0.68 -22.91 4.72
CA LYS A 256 1.46 -22.42 5.86
C LYS A 256 1.66 -20.93 5.74
N GLY A 257 1.63 -20.24 6.86
CA GLY A 257 1.87 -18.80 6.94
C GLY A 257 1.86 -18.35 8.39
N TYR A 258 1.68 -17.06 8.59
CA TYR A 258 1.58 -16.46 9.92
C TYR A 258 0.25 -15.73 10.08
N ASP A 259 -0.33 -15.83 11.26
CA ASP A 259 -1.52 -15.08 11.62
C ASP A 259 -1.14 -13.68 12.09
N VAL A 260 -1.44 -12.64 11.32
CA VAL A 260 -1.33 -11.23 11.78
C VAL A 260 -2.69 -10.81 12.33
N PRO A 261 -2.86 -10.48 13.62
CA PRO A 261 -4.14 -10.03 14.16
C PRO A 261 -4.73 -8.87 13.36
N VAL A 262 -6.04 -8.91 13.04
CA VAL A 262 -6.71 -7.82 12.31
C VAL A 262 -6.60 -6.48 13.06
N ALA A 263 -6.50 -6.52 14.39
CA ALA A 263 -6.28 -5.32 15.21
C ALA A 263 -4.94 -4.62 14.95
N TRP A 264 -3.97 -5.27 14.28
CA TRP A 264 -2.69 -4.68 13.90
C TRP A 264 -2.71 -4.13 12.47
N VAL A 265 -3.66 -4.57 11.64
CA VAL A 265 -3.76 -4.16 10.24
C VAL A 265 -4.21 -2.70 10.20
N LEU A 266 -3.40 -1.87 9.54
CA LEU A 266 -3.67 -0.46 9.30
C LEU A 266 -4.50 -0.29 8.03
N ASP A 267 -4.19 -1.04 6.97
CA ASP A 267 -4.94 -0.98 5.72
C ASP A 267 -4.75 -2.27 4.91
N ALA A 268 -5.71 -2.60 4.06
CA ALA A 268 -5.67 -3.79 3.22
C ALA A 268 -6.40 -3.61 1.89
N VAL A 269 -5.79 -4.08 0.81
CA VAL A 269 -6.33 -4.09 -0.55
C VAL A 269 -6.44 -5.55 -1.02
N ASN A 270 -7.61 -5.90 -1.56
CA ASN A 270 -7.96 -7.24 -2.05
C ASN A 270 -8.49 -7.13 -3.48
#